data_AF-A0A5U4X8I1-F1
#
_entry.id   AF-A0A5U4X8I1-F1
#
_cell.length_a   1.000
_cell.length_b   1.000
_cell.length_c   1.000
_cell.angle_alpha   90.00
_cell.angle_beta   90.00
_cell.angle_gamma   90.00
#
_symmetry.space_group_name_H-M   'P 1'
#
loop_
_entity.id
_entity.type
_entity.pdbx_description
1 polymer ?
#
loop_
_entity_poly.entity_id
_entity_poly.type
_entity_poly.pdbx_seq_one_letter_code
_entity_poly.pdbx_strand_id
1 'polypeptide(L)'
;MKTHHLIRVVASLAMLATSGLAYAEEYKASTDEKAIKMTNVASLEARVQAKMEKGAFGYIRGGAEDENNLRSNTESFDKKYIMPRVLQGIELKEIDLSTQLLGIPLKTPIIQAPMAAQGLAHASGELA
;
A
#
# COMPACT_ATOMS: atom_id res chain seq x y z
N MET A 1 -27.20 38.54 -45.96
CA MET A 1 -26.13 38.45 -44.94
C MET A 1 -26.68 37.87 -43.62
N LYS A 2 -27.28 36.68 -43.63
CA LYS A 2 -27.96 36.06 -42.47
C LYS A 2 -27.77 34.54 -42.39
N THR A 3 -26.55 34.05 -42.64
CA THR A 3 -26.23 32.61 -42.66
C THR A 3 -25.11 32.21 -41.69
N HIS A 4 -24.54 33.15 -40.92
CA HIS A 4 -23.40 32.88 -40.02
C HIS A 4 -23.73 32.79 -38.52
N HIS A 5 -24.97 33.07 -38.10
CA HIS A 5 -25.33 32.99 -36.66
C HIS A 5 -25.79 31.60 -36.21
N LEU A 6 -26.36 30.79 -37.10
CA LEU A 6 -26.90 29.47 -36.74
C LEU A 6 -25.80 28.43 -36.47
N ILE A 7 -24.64 28.56 -37.12
CA ILE A 7 -23.54 27.60 -37.01
C ILE A 7 -22.80 27.72 -35.66
N ARG A 8 -22.82 28.90 -35.03
CA ARG A 8 -22.14 29.12 -33.75
C ARG A 8 -22.89 28.58 -32.53
N VAL A 9 -24.23 28.46 -32.60
CA VAL A 9 -25.04 27.94 -31.48
C VAL A 9 -25.02 26.42 -31.39
N VAL A 10 -24.86 25.73 -32.53
CA VAL A 10 -24.75 24.25 -32.56
C VAL A 10 -23.38 23.79 -32.06
N ALA A 11 -22.32 24.57 -32.30
CA ALA A 11 -20.97 24.27 -31.82
C ALA A 11 -20.81 24.40 -30.29
N SER A 12 -21.55 25.32 -29.64
CA SER A 12 -21.51 25.48 -28.18
C SER A 12 -22.38 24.44 -27.43
N LEU A 13 -23.41 23.89 -28.07
CA LEU A 13 -24.22 22.81 -27.46
C LEU A 13 -23.55 21.43 -27.58
N ALA A 14 -22.71 21.21 -28.59
CA ALA A 14 -21.96 19.97 -28.75
C ALA A 14 -20.82 19.81 -27.72
N MET A 15 -20.29 20.90 -27.15
CA MET A 15 -19.31 20.86 -26.05
C MET A 15 -19.93 20.50 -24.70
N LEU A 16 -21.25 20.61 -24.54
CA LEU A 16 -21.97 20.22 -23.31
C LEU A 16 -22.38 18.73 -23.31
N ALA A 17 -22.36 18.07 -24.46
CA ALA A 17 -22.73 16.65 -24.60
C ALA A 17 -21.55 15.68 -24.53
N THR A 18 -20.31 16.17 -24.38
CA THR A 18 -19.12 15.36 -24.07
C THR A 18 -18.87 15.20 -22.56
N SER A 19 -19.91 15.31 -21.73
CA SER A 19 -19.90 14.96 -20.30
C SER A 19 -19.99 13.44 -20.06
N GLY A 20 -19.71 12.63 -21.09
CA GLY A 20 -19.48 11.18 -20.99
C GLY A 20 -18.04 10.81 -20.64
N LEU A 21 -17.19 11.76 -20.24
CA LEU A 21 -16.07 11.41 -19.38
C LEU A 21 -16.71 10.94 -18.07
N ALA A 22 -16.74 9.63 -17.87
CA ALA A 22 -16.86 9.07 -16.54
C ALA A 22 -15.89 9.87 -15.65
N TYR A 23 -16.42 10.75 -14.81
CA TYR A 23 -15.65 11.29 -13.70
C TYR A 23 -15.23 10.04 -12.95
N ALA A 24 -13.95 9.67 -13.07
CA ALA A 24 -13.37 8.68 -12.19
C ALA A 24 -13.66 9.20 -10.78
N GLU A 25 -14.46 8.43 -10.04
CA GLU A 25 -14.83 8.80 -8.68
C GLU A 25 -13.53 9.09 -7.90
N GLU A 26 -13.48 10.22 -7.21
CA GLU A 26 -12.27 10.65 -6.51
C GLU A 26 -11.86 9.57 -5.50
N TYR A 27 -10.65 9.05 -5.62
CA TYR A 27 -10.15 7.99 -4.74
C TYR A 27 -10.05 8.50 -3.31
N LYS A 28 -10.68 7.80 -2.36
CA LYS A 28 -10.67 8.15 -0.93
C LYS A 28 -9.79 7.20 -0.13
N ALA A 29 -8.59 7.66 0.20
CA ALA A 29 -7.68 6.96 1.09
C ALA A 29 -8.16 7.01 2.55
N SER A 30 -7.58 6.16 3.41
CA SER A 30 -7.81 6.23 4.85
C SER A 30 -7.29 7.55 5.43
N THR A 31 -7.95 8.05 6.47
CA THR A 31 -7.47 9.16 7.32
C THR A 31 -7.41 8.76 8.80
N ASP A 32 -7.46 7.46 9.08
CA ASP A 32 -7.48 6.90 10.44
C ASP A 32 -6.10 7.01 11.10
N GLU A 33 -5.96 7.93 12.07
CA GLU A 33 -4.77 8.06 12.91
C GLU A 33 -4.98 7.47 14.30
N LYS A 34 -4.64 6.19 14.47
CA LYS A 34 -4.78 5.48 15.75
C LYS A 34 -3.88 4.24 15.83
N ALA A 35 -3.51 3.88 17.05
CA ALA A 35 -2.83 2.62 17.31
C ALA A 35 -3.71 1.43 16.88
N ILE A 36 -3.08 0.44 16.22
CA ILE A 36 -3.75 -0.79 15.81
C ILE A 36 -3.38 -1.95 16.71
N LYS A 37 -4.38 -2.74 17.12
CA LYS A 37 -4.14 -4.05 17.72
C LYS A 37 -3.82 -5.03 16.60
N MET A 38 -2.66 -5.68 16.65
CA MET A 38 -2.23 -6.66 15.65
C MET A 38 -1.74 -7.93 16.36
N THR A 39 -2.20 -9.09 15.90
CA THR A 39 -1.73 -10.40 16.39
C THR A 39 -0.56 -10.91 15.55
N ASN A 40 -0.66 -10.77 14.24
CA ASN A 40 0.41 -11.02 13.28
C ASN A 40 0.24 -10.10 12.06
N VAL A 41 1.31 -9.92 11.27
CA VAL A 41 1.31 -9.03 10.10
C VAL A 41 0.34 -9.50 9.02
N ALA A 42 0.29 -10.81 8.74
CA ALA A 42 -0.58 -11.38 7.71
C ALA A 42 -2.08 -11.07 7.94
N SER A 43 -2.51 -10.98 9.19
CA SER A 43 -3.90 -10.65 9.56
C SER A 43 -4.33 -9.25 9.14
N LEU A 44 -3.40 -8.35 8.83
CA LEU A 44 -3.72 -7.00 8.37
C LEU A 44 -4.32 -6.99 6.96
N GLU A 45 -3.94 -7.92 6.08
CA GLU A 45 -4.44 -7.97 4.69
C GLU A 45 -5.97 -8.08 4.67
N ALA A 46 -6.54 -9.03 5.41
CA ALA A 46 -8.00 -9.22 5.49
C ALA A 46 -8.72 -8.00 6.10
N ARG A 47 -8.08 -7.29 7.03
CA ARG A 47 -8.64 -6.08 7.66
C ARG A 47 -8.68 -4.91 6.69
N VAL A 48 -7.65 -4.77 5.86
CA VAL A 48 -7.54 -3.72 4.84
C VAL A 48 -8.46 -4.03 3.67
N GLN A 49 -8.53 -5.29 3.21
CA GLN A 49 -9.41 -5.74 2.13
C GLN A 49 -10.89 -5.37 2.38
N ALA A 50 -11.34 -5.41 3.64
CA ALA A 50 -12.70 -5.08 4.01
C ALA A 50 -13.03 -3.57 3.95
N LYS A 51 -12.03 -2.70 3.85
CA LYS A 51 -12.19 -1.23 3.96
C LYS A 51 -11.61 -0.44 2.79
N MET A 52 -10.68 -1.03 2.04
CA MET A 52 -10.01 -0.41 0.91
C MET A 52 -10.78 -0.68 -0.39
N GLU A 53 -10.74 0.29 -1.31
CA GLU A 53 -11.28 0.13 -2.66
C GLU A 53 -10.51 -0.98 -3.42
N LYS A 54 -11.20 -1.71 -4.29
CA LYS A 54 -10.70 -2.96 -4.87
C LYS A 54 -9.47 -2.76 -5.76
N GLY A 55 -9.44 -1.70 -6.55
CA GLY A 55 -8.32 -1.34 -7.42
C GLY A 55 -7.06 -1.03 -6.61
N ALA A 56 -7.16 -0.16 -5.62
CA ALA A 56 -6.03 0.16 -4.73
C ALA A 56 -5.56 -1.06 -3.92
N PHE A 57 -6.48 -1.87 -3.40
CA PHE A 57 -6.12 -3.11 -2.72
C PHE A 57 -5.37 -4.06 -3.65
N GLY A 58 -5.88 -4.25 -4.87
CA GLY A 58 -5.24 -5.08 -5.89
C GLY A 58 -3.84 -4.58 -6.28
N TYR A 59 -3.65 -3.26 -6.37
CA TYR A 59 -2.34 -2.66 -6.65
C TYR A 59 -1.31 -2.95 -5.56
N ILE A 60 -1.70 -2.83 -4.29
CA ILE A 60 -0.78 -3.03 -3.15
C ILE A 60 -0.52 -4.53 -2.91
N ARG A 61 -1.57 -5.36 -2.99
CA ARG A 61 -1.51 -6.78 -2.63
C ARG A 61 -0.98 -7.66 -3.75
N GLY A 62 -1.24 -7.30 -5.00
CA GLY A 62 -1.06 -8.17 -6.16
C GLY A 62 0.39 -8.46 -6.52
N GLY A 63 0.64 -9.66 -7.06
CA GLY A 63 1.89 -10.06 -7.69
C GLY A 63 1.80 -10.13 -9.22
N ALA A 64 2.87 -10.60 -9.85
CA ALA A 64 2.90 -10.82 -11.30
C ALA A 64 2.26 -12.17 -11.69
N GLU A 65 1.63 -12.20 -12.87
CA GLU A 65 1.05 -13.38 -13.50
C GLU A 65 0.13 -14.18 -12.55
N ASP A 66 0.49 -15.43 -12.23
CA ASP A 66 -0.27 -16.34 -11.36
C ASP A 66 0.13 -16.25 -9.89
N GLU A 67 0.95 -15.26 -9.53
CA GLU A 67 1.47 -14.98 -8.20
C GLU A 67 2.28 -16.15 -7.58
N ASN A 68 2.81 -17.07 -8.40
CA ASN A 68 3.56 -18.22 -7.89
C ASN A 68 4.83 -17.79 -7.11
N ASN A 69 5.55 -16.79 -7.63
CA ASN A 69 6.72 -16.24 -6.94
C ASN A 69 6.34 -15.52 -5.65
N LEU A 70 5.18 -14.85 -5.62
CA LEU A 70 4.69 -14.17 -4.42
C LEU A 70 4.43 -15.17 -3.28
N ARG A 71 3.77 -16.31 -3.56
CA ARG A 71 3.58 -17.40 -2.57
C ARG A 71 4.91 -18.02 -2.14
N SER A 72 5.79 -18.30 -3.10
CA SER A 72 7.09 -18.92 -2.85
C SER A 72 7.99 -18.09 -1.92
N ASN A 73 7.89 -16.76 -1.92
CA ASN A 73 8.63 -15.89 -1.01
C ASN A 73 8.34 -16.23 0.47
N THR A 74 7.06 -16.47 0.82
CA THR A 74 6.66 -16.80 2.19
C THR A 74 6.98 -18.26 2.52
N GLU A 75 6.60 -19.19 1.64
CA GLU A 75 6.83 -20.64 1.85
C GLU A 75 8.32 -20.99 1.95
N SER A 76 9.21 -20.16 1.40
CA SER A 76 10.65 -20.41 1.48
C SER A 76 11.22 -20.29 2.89
N PHE A 77 10.54 -19.60 3.81
CA PHE A 77 10.96 -19.55 5.21
C PHE A 77 10.79 -20.90 5.92
N ASP A 78 9.85 -21.75 5.49
CA ASP A 78 9.61 -23.08 6.08
C ASP A 78 10.73 -24.10 5.78
N LYS A 79 11.66 -23.73 4.90
CA LYS A 79 12.83 -24.54 4.53
C LYS A 79 13.97 -24.43 5.54
N LYS A 80 13.91 -23.49 6.49
CA LYS A 80 14.94 -23.25 7.51
C LYS A 80 14.30 -23.07 8.89
N TYR A 81 14.91 -23.69 9.88
CA TYR A 81 14.37 -23.72 11.24
C TYR A 81 15.32 -23.02 12.20
N ILE A 82 14.75 -22.21 13.10
CA ILE A 82 15.49 -21.65 14.24
C ILE A 82 15.56 -22.73 15.30
N MET A 83 16.78 -23.15 15.65
CA MET A 83 16.99 -24.16 16.68
C MET A 83 16.90 -23.52 18.07
N PRO A 84 15.99 -23.96 18.95
CA PRO A 84 15.97 -23.49 20.34
C PRO A 84 17.30 -23.79 21.05
N ARG A 85 17.88 -22.79 21.71
CA ARG A 85 19.11 -22.93 22.49
C ARG A 85 18.79 -22.75 23.97
N VAL A 86 19.05 -23.78 24.77
CA VAL A 86 18.77 -23.78 26.21
C VAL A 86 20.00 -23.35 27.02
N LEU A 87 19.76 -22.86 28.25
CA LEU A 87 20.79 -22.49 29.22
C LEU A 87 21.83 -21.47 28.69
N GLN A 88 21.39 -20.51 27.88
CA GLN A 88 22.28 -19.51 27.29
C GLN A 88 22.68 -18.38 28.27
N GLY A 89 22.00 -18.25 29.41
CA GLY A 89 22.25 -17.17 30.36
C GLY A 89 21.91 -15.78 29.82
N ILE A 90 21.00 -15.70 28.84
CA ILE A 90 20.55 -14.45 28.22
C ILE A 90 19.22 -14.05 28.85
N GLU A 91 19.17 -12.85 29.42
CA GLU A 91 17.96 -12.24 29.95
C GLU A 91 17.23 -11.43 28.89
N LEU A 92 15.90 -11.31 28.98
CA LEU A 92 15.10 -10.55 28.00
C LEU A 92 15.56 -9.08 27.85
N LYS A 93 16.03 -8.47 28.94
CA LYS A 93 16.54 -7.10 28.97
C LYS A 93 17.87 -6.92 28.21
N GLU A 94 18.57 -8.01 27.91
CA GLU A 94 19.87 -8.01 27.22
C GLU A 94 19.70 -8.15 25.71
N ILE A 95 18.48 -8.41 25.22
CA ILE A 95 18.18 -8.47 23.80
C ILE A 95 18.19 -7.05 23.25
N ASP A 96 19.27 -6.71 22.56
CA ASP A 96 19.41 -5.46 21.82
C ASP A 96 19.20 -5.68 20.32
N LEU A 97 18.26 -4.92 19.74
CA LEU A 97 18.00 -4.91 18.30
C LEU A 97 18.74 -3.78 17.57
N SER A 98 19.49 -2.96 18.30
CA SER A 98 20.26 -1.88 17.70
C SER A 98 21.33 -2.41 16.74
N THR A 99 21.54 -1.68 15.64
CA THR A 99 22.53 -2.03 14.62
C THR A 99 22.94 -0.80 13.83
N GLN A 100 23.79 -0.97 12.82
CA GLN A 100 24.19 0.10 11.91
C GLN A 100 24.15 -0.36 10.45
N LEU A 101 23.73 0.52 9.56
CA LEU A 101 23.76 0.30 8.10
C LEU A 101 24.47 1.48 7.44
N LEU A 102 25.56 1.23 6.72
CA LEU A 102 26.38 2.28 6.07
C LEU A 102 26.83 3.40 7.04
N GLY A 103 27.08 3.06 8.30
CA GLY A 103 27.46 4.01 9.36
C GLY A 103 26.29 4.76 10.01
N ILE A 104 25.04 4.49 9.59
CA ILE A 104 23.84 5.09 10.17
C ILE A 104 23.33 4.19 11.30
N PRO A 105 23.21 4.69 12.55
CA PRO A 105 22.69 3.91 13.65
C PRO A 105 21.17 3.69 13.52
N LEU A 106 20.73 2.45 13.78
CA LEU A 106 19.33 2.01 13.72
C LEU A 106 18.93 1.35 15.05
N LYS A 107 17.67 1.55 15.48
CA LYS A 107 17.12 0.92 16.70
C LYS A 107 16.70 -0.54 16.49
N THR A 108 16.57 -0.97 15.23
CA THR A 108 16.11 -2.31 14.82
C THR A 108 16.73 -2.66 13.47
N PRO A 109 16.97 -3.94 13.14
CA PRO A 109 17.44 -4.35 11.82
C PRO A 109 16.35 -4.35 10.74
N ILE A 110 15.11 -3.95 11.07
CA ILE A 110 13.99 -3.90 10.14
C ILE A 110 13.83 -2.46 9.63
N ILE A 111 13.86 -2.29 8.30
CA ILE A 111 13.69 -1.00 7.64
C ILE A 111 12.47 -1.01 6.71
N GLN A 112 11.96 0.18 6.39
CA GLN A 112 10.89 0.35 5.42
C GLN A 112 11.41 0.09 4.01
N ALA A 113 10.79 -0.85 3.29
CA ALA A 113 11.08 -1.05 1.87
C ALA A 113 10.55 0.15 1.06
N PRO A 114 11.26 0.58 0.00
CA PRO A 114 10.77 1.64 -0.88
C PRO A 114 9.51 1.15 -1.59
N MET A 115 8.41 1.89 -1.41
CA MET A 115 7.12 1.62 -2.03
C MET A 115 6.56 2.91 -2.59
N ALA A 116 6.03 2.85 -3.81
CA ALA A 116 5.35 3.97 -4.42
C ALA A 116 3.88 4.01 -3.99
N ALA A 117 3.29 5.20 -4.10
CA ALA A 117 1.85 5.42 -3.99
C ALA A 117 1.26 5.01 -2.63
N GLN A 118 1.95 5.32 -1.52
CA GLN A 118 1.41 5.08 -0.17
C GLN A 118 0.14 5.90 0.11
N GLY A 119 -0.07 6.97 -0.67
CA GLY A 119 -1.33 7.72 -0.77
C GLY A 119 -2.56 6.86 -1.09
N LEU A 120 -2.38 5.67 -1.67
CA LEU A 120 -3.45 4.69 -1.83
C LEU A 120 -3.92 4.13 -0.47
N ALA A 121 -3.01 3.93 0.48
CA ALA A 121 -3.34 3.40 1.80
C ALA A 121 -3.88 4.47 2.75
N HIS A 122 -3.21 5.63 2.80
CA HIS A 122 -3.53 6.70 3.74
C HIS A 122 -3.30 8.07 3.09
N ALA A 123 -4.13 9.06 3.43
CA ALA A 123 -4.10 10.38 2.79
C ALA A 123 -2.78 11.15 3.03
N SER A 124 -2.05 10.86 4.11
CA SER A 124 -0.71 11.42 4.35
C SER A 124 0.40 10.73 3.55
N GLY A 125 0.14 9.54 2.99
CA GLY A 125 1.10 8.79 2.18
C GLY A 125 2.46 8.63 2.84
N GLU A 126 3.51 8.95 2.11
CA GLU A 126 4.91 8.83 2.53
C GLU A 126 5.32 9.81 3.65
N LEU A 127 4.46 10.77 4.02
CA LEU A 127 4.73 11.72 5.11
C LEU A 127 4.27 11.25 6.49
N ALA A 128 3.46 10.19 6.57
CA ALA A 128 2.97 9.62 7.83
C ALA A 128 4.11 9.08 8.70
#